data_AF-A0A9W7G7Z7-F1
#
_entry.id   AF-A0A9W7G7Z7-F1
#
_cell.length_a   1.000
_cell.length_b   1.000
_cell.length_c   1.000
_cell.angle_alpha   90.00
_cell.angle_beta   90.00
_cell.angle_gamma   90.00
#
_symmetry.space_group_name_H-M   'P 1'
#
loop_
_entity.id
_entity.type
_entity.pdbx_description
1 polymer ?
#
loop_
_entity_poly.entity_id
_entity_poly.type
_entity_poly.pdbx_seq_one_letter_code
_entity_poly.pdbx_strand_id
1 'polypeptide(L)'
;MPSSSFAPLDSLPYLDPPAHPDYEAYAISLIQEEMQAMASDPTVNTSSDHYLKSLPAPPSASSSALLKFELGRLAENNGTPPPSPAAPAFHPASWAQPPKNAMSNDLQAWKMAVEQIKAKLETSHSTLTNLELQSTFGQSAWLTHNKSLVKEAKMERERLEALKLQVDTINAARQSDQEALRPKAQALTRKWQELVVKNMELSKVNGDLKRQKTS
;
A
#
# COMPACT_ATOMS: atom_id res chain seq x y z
N MET A 1 12.29 24.54 25.56
CA MET A 1 12.31 23.90 24.23
C MET A 1 12.78 24.95 23.25
N PRO A 2 13.99 24.85 22.67
CA PRO A 2 14.38 25.79 21.63
C PRO A 2 13.45 25.54 20.44
N SER A 3 12.70 26.56 20.03
CA SER A 3 11.92 26.52 18.80
C SER A 3 12.92 26.38 17.66
N SER A 4 13.12 25.16 17.18
CA SER A 4 13.78 24.93 15.91
C SER A 4 12.94 25.66 14.87
N SER A 5 13.41 26.84 14.45
CA SER A 5 12.80 27.58 13.36
C SER A 5 13.04 26.73 12.13
N PHE A 6 12.09 25.86 11.81
CA PHE A 6 12.09 25.12 10.58
C PHE A 6 12.02 26.18 9.48
N ALA A 7 13.16 26.49 8.86
CA ALA A 7 13.15 27.23 7.62
C ALA A 7 12.17 26.48 6.71
N PRO A 8 11.15 27.14 6.15
CA PRO A 8 10.25 26.48 5.22
C PRO A 8 11.12 25.85 4.14
N LEU A 9 11.08 24.51 4.06
CA LEU A 9 11.76 23.78 2.99
C LEU A 9 10.99 24.11 1.72
N ASP A 10 11.41 25.17 1.04
CA ASP A 10 10.72 25.69 -0.13
C ASP A 10 11.23 24.93 -1.37
N SER A 11 10.40 24.01 -1.85
CA SER A 11 10.52 23.44 -3.19
C SER A 11 9.28 23.91 -3.95
N LEU A 12 9.47 24.42 -5.17
CA LEU A 12 8.40 25.09 -5.92
C LEU A 12 8.12 24.33 -7.23
N PRO A 13 7.42 23.18 -7.20
CA PRO A 13 7.25 22.33 -8.38
C PRO A 13 6.68 23.00 -9.63
N TYR A 14 5.87 24.05 -9.49
CA TYR A 14 5.28 24.78 -10.63
C TYR A 14 6.18 25.93 -11.13
N LEU A 15 7.12 26.39 -10.31
CA LEU A 15 8.09 27.44 -10.69
C LEU A 15 9.41 26.84 -11.19
N ASP A 16 9.89 25.81 -10.51
CA ASP A 16 11.15 25.12 -10.79
C ASP A 16 11.06 24.42 -12.15
N PRO A 17 12.13 24.49 -12.98
CA PRO A 17 12.18 23.72 -14.21
C PRO A 17 12.11 22.22 -13.88
N PRO A 18 11.48 21.39 -14.74
CA PRO A 18 11.44 19.95 -14.52
C PRO A 18 12.87 19.42 -14.36
N ALA A 19 13.11 18.71 -13.26
CA ALA A 19 14.42 18.12 -13.01
C ALA A 19 14.77 17.17 -14.17
N HIS A 20 15.99 17.29 -14.70
CA HIS A 20 16.52 16.30 -15.62
C HIS A 20 16.59 14.94 -14.91
N PRO A 21 16.24 13.81 -15.57
CA PRO A 21 16.26 12.48 -14.95
C PRO A 21 17.57 12.13 -14.23
N ASP A 22 18.71 12.62 -14.75
CA ASP A 22 20.03 12.40 -14.14
C ASP A 22 20.19 13.06 -12.76
N TYR A 23 19.49 14.19 -12.51
CA TYR A 23 19.55 14.86 -11.21
C TYR A 23 18.80 14.08 -10.13
N GLU A 24 17.74 13.35 -10.50
CA GLU A 24 17.03 12.49 -9.55
C GLU A 24 17.92 11.34 -9.09
N ALA A 25 18.58 10.66 -10.03
CA ALA A 25 19.52 9.58 -9.71
C ALA A 25 20.69 10.07 -8.83
N TYR A 26 21.24 11.25 -9.14
CA TYR A 26 22.30 11.87 -8.35
C TYR A 26 21.82 12.30 -6.95
N ALA A 27 20.62 12.87 -6.84
CA ALA A 27 20.03 13.22 -5.54
C ALA A 27 19.82 11.96 -4.68
N ILE A 28 19.34 10.87 -5.29
CA ILE A 28 19.17 9.57 -4.61
C ILE A 28 20.52 9.03 -4.12
N SER A 29 21.60 9.13 -4.91
CA SER A 29 22.92 8.66 -4.47
C SER A 29 23.43 9.46 -3.27
N LEU A 30 23.25 10.79 -3.28
CA LEU A 30 23.63 11.64 -2.14
C LEU A 30 22.80 11.32 -0.89
N ILE A 31 21.49 11.11 -1.03
CA ILE A 31 20.63 10.68 0.08
C ILE A 31 21.11 9.35 0.64
N GLN A 32 21.50 8.41 -0.22
CA GLN A 32 22.00 7.11 0.21
C GLN A 32 23.33 7.21 0.95
N GLU A 33 24.26 8.04 0.49
CA GLU A 33 25.54 8.31 1.17
C GLU A 33 25.30 8.89 2.57
N GLU A 34 24.41 9.89 2.69
CA GLU A 34 24.02 10.46 3.97
C GLU A 34 23.32 9.44 4.87
N MET A 35 22.44 8.59 4.32
CA MET A 35 21.82 7.50 5.07
C MET A 35 22.86 6.49 5.59
N GLN A 36 23.90 6.18 4.81
CA GLN A 36 25.00 5.30 5.24
C GLN A 36 25.87 5.96 6.32
N ALA A 37 26.19 7.24 6.16
CA ALA A 37 26.93 8.01 7.15
C ALA A 37 26.17 8.08 8.49
N MET A 38 24.86 8.39 8.45
CA MET A 38 24.01 8.42 9.65
C MET A 38 23.84 7.04 10.29
N ALA A 39 23.75 5.97 9.51
CA ALA A 39 23.69 4.60 10.03
C ALA A 39 24.99 4.15 10.71
N SER A 40 26.12 4.76 10.37
CA SER A 40 27.43 4.46 10.97
C SER A 40 27.67 5.16 12.31
N ASP A 41 26.88 6.19 12.64
CA ASP A 41 26.94 6.89 13.91
C ASP A 41 26.03 6.22 14.96
N PRO A 42 26.58 5.58 16.01
CA PRO A 42 25.80 4.89 17.04
C PRO A 42 24.96 5.84 17.92
N THR A 43 25.15 7.16 17.82
CA THR A 43 24.35 8.16 18.54
C THR A 43 23.12 8.61 17.75
N VAL A 44 23.10 8.36 16.44
CA VAL A 44 22.01 8.70 15.53
C VAL A 44 21.32 7.40 15.10
N ASN A 45 20.47 6.84 15.95
CA ASN A 45 19.61 5.71 15.60
C ASN A 45 18.56 6.14 14.54
N THR A 46 18.99 6.26 13.27
CA THR A 46 18.27 7.02 12.23
C THR A 46 17.10 6.26 11.60
N SER A 47 16.95 4.97 11.86
CA SER A 47 15.94 4.14 11.18
C SER A 47 14.74 3.75 12.07
N SER A 48 14.84 3.91 13.40
CA SER A 48 13.78 3.48 14.34
C SER A 48 13.08 4.60 15.10
N ASP A 49 13.66 5.80 15.15
CA ASP A 49 13.31 6.72 16.24
C ASP A 49 12.23 7.77 15.92
N HIS A 50 11.75 7.88 14.68
CA HIS A 50 10.80 8.95 14.33
C HIS A 50 9.53 8.48 13.60
N TYR A 51 9.63 7.67 12.54
CA TYR A 51 8.46 7.19 11.79
C TYR A 51 7.95 5.82 12.26
N LEU A 52 8.81 4.96 12.83
CA LEU A 52 8.37 3.68 13.40
C LEU A 52 7.67 3.85 14.75
N LYS A 53 7.92 4.94 15.48
CA LYS A 53 7.22 5.26 16.74
C LYS A 53 5.74 5.56 16.55
N SER A 54 5.34 6.06 15.38
CA SER A 54 3.93 6.33 15.06
C SER A 54 3.20 5.11 14.52
N LEU A 55 3.92 4.05 14.16
CA LEU A 55 3.33 2.79 13.72
C LEU A 55 3.09 1.88 14.93
N PRO A 56 1.95 1.18 14.98
CA PRO A 56 1.76 0.14 15.98
C PRO A 56 2.83 -0.94 15.82
N ALA A 57 3.36 -1.45 16.94
CA ALA A 57 4.31 -2.55 16.90
C ALA A 57 3.73 -3.73 16.11
N PRO A 58 4.50 -4.35 15.20
CA PRO A 58 4.00 -5.47 14.41
C PRO A 58 3.50 -6.56 15.36
N PRO A 59 2.32 -7.17 15.08
CA PRO A 59 1.83 -8.25 15.92
C PRO A 59 2.87 -9.36 15.94
N SER A 60 3.38 -9.69 17.13
CA SER A 60 4.32 -10.79 17.27
C SER A 60 3.65 -12.07 16.74
N ALA A 61 4.31 -12.78 15.83
CA ALA A 61 3.89 -14.11 15.37
C ALA A 61 3.71 -15.12 16.53
N SER A 62 4.24 -14.76 17.71
CA SER A 62 4.16 -15.49 18.97
C SER A 62 2.95 -15.11 19.84
N SER A 63 2.03 -14.26 19.37
CA SER A 63 0.91 -13.77 20.19
C SER A 63 -0.20 -14.80 20.42
N SER A 64 -0.40 -15.75 19.50
CA SER A 64 -1.41 -16.81 19.67
C SER A 64 -0.75 -18.19 19.80
N ALA A 65 -1.24 -18.98 20.77
CA ALA A 65 -0.78 -20.36 20.97
C ALA A 65 -1.01 -21.23 19.73
N LEU A 66 -2.09 -20.96 18.98
CA LEU A 66 -2.40 -21.63 17.71
C LEU A 66 -1.34 -21.35 16.64
N LEU A 67 -0.91 -20.09 16.47
CA LEU A 67 0.14 -19.76 15.49
C LEU A 67 1.49 -20.37 15.88
N LYS A 68 1.83 -20.43 17.16
CA LYS A 68 3.06 -21.11 17.62
C LYS A 68 3.04 -22.60 17.26
N PHE A 69 1.91 -23.26 17.51
CA PHE A 69 1.74 -24.67 17.21
C PHE A 69 1.82 -24.94 15.70
N GLU A 70 1.10 -24.15 14.89
CA GLU A 70 1.11 -24.28 13.43
C GLU A 70 2.48 -23.98 12.84
N LEU A 71 3.18 -22.94 13.33
CA LEU A 71 4.53 -22.61 12.89
C LEU A 71 5.54 -23.70 13.27
N GLY A 72 5.40 -24.31 14.45
CA GLY A 72 6.18 -25.47 14.87
C GLY A 72 5.95 -26.68 13.97
N ARG A 73 4.68 -27.01 13.69
CA ARG A 73 4.31 -28.08 12.75
C ARG A 73 4.86 -27.82 11.35
N LEU A 74 4.77 -26.59 10.85
CA LEU A 74 5.31 -26.22 9.54
C LEU A 74 6.84 -26.35 9.50
N ALA A 75 7.52 -25.98 10.58
CA ALA A 75 8.96 -26.16 10.70
C ALA A 75 9.36 -27.65 10.66
N GLU A 76 8.59 -28.52 11.33
CA GLU A 76 8.80 -29.98 11.29
C GLU A 76 8.50 -30.60 9.92
N ASN A 77 7.51 -30.05 9.19
CA ASN A 77 7.06 -30.55 7.89
C ASN A 77 7.68 -29.81 6.69
N ASN A 78 8.84 -29.17 6.84
CA ASN A 78 9.53 -28.42 5.76
C ASN A 78 8.64 -27.40 5.03
N GLY A 79 7.73 -26.75 5.74
CA GLY A 79 6.82 -25.74 5.20
C GLY A 79 5.69 -26.29 4.35
N THR A 80 5.44 -27.62 4.34
CA THR A 80 4.26 -28.15 3.64
C THR A 80 2.98 -27.71 4.37
N PRO A 81 2.06 -27.00 3.68
CA PRO A 81 0.78 -26.64 4.26
C PRO A 81 0.00 -27.91 4.60
N PRO A 82 -0.89 -27.87 5.62
CA PRO A 82 -1.74 -29.01 5.91
C PRO A 82 -2.56 -29.34 4.66
N PRO A 83 -2.87 -30.62 4.40
CA PRO A 83 -3.84 -30.95 3.36
C PRO A 83 -5.09 -30.15 3.65
N SER A 84 -5.46 -29.26 2.72
CA SER A 84 -6.66 -28.44 2.84
C SER A 84 -7.81 -29.37 3.21
N PRO A 85 -8.68 -29.01 4.18
CA PRO A 85 -9.93 -29.71 4.40
C PRO A 85 -10.91 -29.48 3.24
N ALA A 86 -10.42 -29.43 2.00
CA ALA A 86 -11.15 -29.79 0.80
C ALA A 86 -11.56 -31.27 0.88
N ALA A 87 -12.41 -31.53 1.87
CA ALA A 87 -13.58 -32.37 1.82
C ALA A 87 -13.43 -33.67 1.02
N PRO A 88 -12.79 -34.71 1.56
CA PRO A 88 -13.26 -36.05 1.26
C PRO A 88 -14.69 -36.27 1.81
N ALA A 89 -15.19 -35.44 2.73
CA ALA A 89 -16.52 -35.62 3.34
C ALA A 89 -17.69 -35.02 2.53
N PHE A 90 -17.44 -34.04 1.65
CA PHE A 90 -18.51 -33.25 1.01
C PHE A 90 -18.25 -32.98 -0.48
N HIS A 91 -17.43 -33.80 -1.14
CA HIS A 91 -17.31 -33.76 -2.60
C HIS A 91 -18.30 -34.75 -3.22
N PRO A 92 -19.04 -34.38 -4.28
CA PRO A 92 -19.99 -35.31 -4.88
C PRO A 92 -19.45 -36.62 -5.42
N ALA A 93 -18.15 -36.62 -5.67
CA ALA A 93 -17.39 -37.77 -6.14
C ALA A 93 -16.92 -38.71 -5.00
N SER A 94 -17.01 -38.31 -3.73
CA SER A 94 -16.58 -39.13 -2.58
C SER A 94 -17.72 -39.88 -1.89
N TRP A 95 -18.98 -39.64 -2.29
CA TRP A 95 -20.13 -40.37 -1.74
C TRP A 95 -20.19 -41.78 -2.34
N ALA A 96 -19.99 -42.79 -1.50
CA ALA A 96 -19.83 -44.17 -1.95
C ALA A 96 -21.07 -44.69 -2.70
N GLN A 97 -20.83 -45.51 -3.72
CA GLN A 97 -21.86 -46.37 -4.29
C GLN A 97 -22.03 -47.60 -3.39
N PRO A 98 -23.19 -48.29 -3.44
CA PRO A 98 -23.35 -49.58 -2.76
C PRO A 98 -22.18 -50.51 -3.09
N PRO A 99 -21.66 -51.30 -2.14
CA PRO A 99 -20.52 -52.18 -2.39
C PRO A 99 -20.82 -53.10 -3.58
N LYS A 100 -19.98 -53.04 -4.62
CA LYS A 100 -20.07 -53.89 -5.83
C LYS A 100 -18.96 -54.95 -5.80
N ASN A 101 -19.25 -56.13 -6.35
CA ASN A 101 -18.32 -57.27 -6.46
C ASN A 101 -17.80 -57.75 -5.09
N ALA A 102 -16.49 -58.02 -4.94
CA ALA A 102 -15.88 -58.78 -3.84
C ALA A 102 -16.17 -58.29 -2.39
N MET A 103 -16.70 -57.08 -2.20
CA MET A 103 -17.12 -56.55 -0.89
C MET A 103 -18.61 -56.79 -0.57
N SER A 104 -19.37 -57.44 -1.45
CA SER A 104 -20.78 -57.75 -1.23
C SER A 104 -21.01 -58.72 -0.05
N ASN A 105 -19.99 -59.46 0.38
CA ASN A 105 -20.06 -60.38 1.53
C ASN A 105 -19.58 -59.74 2.85
N ASP A 106 -19.15 -58.47 2.84
CA ASP A 106 -18.66 -57.77 4.02
C ASP A 106 -19.78 -56.98 4.72
N LEU A 107 -20.16 -57.43 5.91
CA LEU A 107 -21.21 -56.81 6.72
C LEU A 107 -20.87 -55.37 7.14
N GLN A 108 -19.59 -55.05 7.37
CA GLN A 108 -19.18 -53.70 7.79
C GLN A 108 -19.32 -52.71 6.63
N ALA A 109 -18.93 -53.12 5.42
CA ALA A 109 -19.13 -52.33 4.21
C ALA A 109 -20.61 -51.98 3.98
N TRP A 110 -21.54 -52.92 4.22
CA TRP A 110 -22.98 -52.65 4.12
C TRP A 110 -23.49 -51.70 5.20
N LYS A 111 -23.03 -51.81 6.45
CA LYS A 111 -23.41 -50.88 7.53
C LYS A 111 -22.97 -49.46 7.22
N MET A 112 -21.71 -49.28 6.81
CA MET A 112 -21.19 -47.97 6.41
C MET A 112 -21.95 -47.40 5.21
N ALA A 113 -22.27 -48.23 4.21
CA ALA A 113 -23.07 -47.81 3.06
C ALA A 113 -24.48 -47.35 3.46
N VAL A 114 -25.13 -48.04 4.40
CA VAL A 114 -26.46 -47.64 4.91
C VAL A 114 -26.39 -46.32 5.66
N GLU A 115 -25.40 -46.12 6.52
CA GLU A 115 -25.20 -44.86 7.24
C GLU A 115 -24.95 -43.69 6.28
N GLN A 116 -24.15 -43.91 5.24
CA GLN A 116 -23.90 -42.91 4.20
C GLN A 116 -25.13 -42.59 3.36
N ILE A 117 -25.95 -43.60 3.00
CA ILE A 117 -27.20 -43.39 2.27
C ILE A 117 -28.21 -42.61 3.12
N LYS A 118 -28.29 -42.89 4.43
CA LYS A 118 -29.12 -42.12 5.36
C LYS A 118 -28.66 -40.66 5.42
N ALA A 119 -27.35 -40.42 5.56
CA ALA A 119 -26.80 -39.07 5.52
C ALA A 119 -27.10 -38.34 4.20
N LYS A 120 -27.07 -39.05 3.07
CA LYS A 120 -27.45 -38.52 1.75
C LYS A 120 -28.93 -38.13 1.69
N LEU A 121 -29.81 -38.96 2.24
CA LEU A 121 -31.24 -38.67 2.25
C LEU A 121 -31.52 -37.37 3.01
N GLU A 122 -30.95 -37.22 4.21
CA GLU A 122 -31.10 -36.01 5.03
C GLU A 122 -30.52 -34.77 4.34
N THR A 123 -29.35 -34.90 3.71
CA THR A 123 -28.72 -33.80 2.96
C THR A 123 -29.56 -33.41 1.74
N SER A 124 -30.13 -34.39 1.03
CA SER A 124 -30.98 -34.15 -0.14
C SER A 124 -32.29 -33.47 0.28
N HIS A 125 -32.88 -33.89 1.38
CA HIS A 125 -34.05 -33.26 1.97
C HIS A 125 -33.77 -31.80 2.36
N SER A 126 -32.64 -31.54 3.04
CA SER A 126 -32.21 -30.19 3.41
C SER A 126 -31.90 -29.31 2.19
N THR A 127 -31.36 -29.90 1.13
CA THR A 127 -31.10 -29.19 -0.13
C THR A 127 -32.41 -28.84 -0.83
N LEU A 128 -33.39 -29.74 -0.82
CA LEU A 128 -34.70 -29.50 -1.41
C LEU A 128 -35.41 -28.34 -0.71
N THR A 129 -35.44 -28.32 0.62
CA THR A 129 -36.05 -27.21 1.38
C THR A 129 -35.32 -25.89 1.14
N ASN A 130 -34.00 -25.90 1.01
CA ASN A 130 -33.23 -24.71 0.62
C ASN A 130 -33.58 -24.24 -0.80
N LEU A 131 -33.68 -25.15 -1.77
CA LEU A 131 -34.07 -24.81 -3.14
C LEU A 131 -35.49 -24.25 -3.22
N GLU A 132 -36.42 -24.74 -2.40
CA GLU A 132 -37.77 -24.17 -2.28
C GLU A 132 -37.73 -22.74 -1.72
N LEU A 133 -36.93 -22.49 -0.68
CA LEU A 133 -36.71 -21.14 -0.14
C LEU A 133 -36.02 -20.22 -1.16
N GLN A 134 -35.04 -20.73 -1.92
CA GLN A 134 -34.36 -19.98 -2.95
C GLN A 134 -35.28 -19.68 -4.14
N SER A 135 -36.14 -20.62 -4.52
CA SER A 135 -37.14 -20.41 -5.59
C SER A 135 -38.14 -19.32 -5.21
N THR A 136 -38.57 -19.29 -3.94
CA THR A 136 -39.56 -18.33 -3.45
C THR A 136 -38.98 -16.94 -3.16
N PHE A 137 -37.81 -16.85 -2.51
CA PHE A 137 -37.25 -15.57 -2.04
C PHE A 137 -35.99 -15.13 -2.77
N GLY A 138 -35.34 -16.02 -3.53
CA GLY A 138 -34.03 -15.76 -4.12
C GLY A 138 -34.03 -14.55 -5.05
N GLN A 139 -35.03 -14.42 -5.93
CA GLN A 139 -35.12 -13.28 -6.84
C GLN A 139 -35.24 -11.95 -6.09
N SER A 140 -36.11 -11.87 -5.08
CA SER A 140 -36.33 -10.66 -4.28
C SER A 140 -35.09 -10.28 -3.47
N ALA A 141 -34.43 -11.27 -2.86
CA ALA A 141 -33.18 -11.07 -2.12
C ALA A 141 -32.06 -10.56 -3.05
N TRP A 142 -31.90 -11.17 -4.23
CA TRP A 142 -30.91 -10.75 -5.23
C TRP A 142 -31.15 -9.34 -5.74
N LEU A 143 -32.40 -8.98 -6.05
CA LEU A 143 -32.74 -7.63 -6.48
C LEU A 143 -32.46 -6.59 -5.39
N THR A 144 -32.76 -6.91 -4.13
CA THR A 144 -32.48 -6.02 -2.99
C THR A 144 -30.98 -5.85 -2.79
N HIS A 145 -30.22 -6.95 -2.86
CA HIS A 145 -28.77 -6.92 -2.78
C HIS A 145 -28.15 -6.09 -3.91
N ASN A 146 -28.60 -6.28 -5.15
CA ASN A 146 -28.14 -5.51 -6.29
C ASN A 146 -28.43 -4.01 -6.13
N LYS A 147 -29.61 -3.64 -5.61
CA LYS A 147 -29.94 -2.23 -5.30
C LYS A 147 -28.99 -1.65 -4.23
N SER A 148 -28.62 -2.42 -3.20
CA SER A 148 -27.62 -1.98 -2.21
C SER A 148 -26.27 -1.73 -2.86
N LEU A 149 -25.79 -2.69 -3.67
CA LEU A 149 -24.50 -2.57 -4.38
C LEU A 149 -24.47 -1.36 -5.31
N VAL A 150 -25.54 -1.11 -6.06
CA VAL A 150 -25.63 0.07 -6.94
C VAL A 150 -25.57 1.37 -6.13
N LYS A 151 -26.25 1.42 -4.96
CA LYS A 151 -26.21 2.57 -4.06
C LYS A 151 -24.81 2.80 -3.47
N GLU A 152 -24.15 1.75 -3.00
CA GLU A 152 -22.80 1.80 -2.46
C GLU A 152 -21.79 2.26 -3.53
N ALA A 153 -21.86 1.67 -4.73
CA ALA A 153 -21.01 2.06 -5.85
C ALA A 153 -21.23 3.53 -6.26
N LYS A 154 -22.46 4.03 -6.18
CA LYS A 154 -22.77 5.44 -6.43
C LYS A 154 -22.14 6.34 -5.36
N MET A 155 -22.32 6.00 -4.08
CA MET A 155 -21.76 6.76 -2.96
C MET A 155 -20.23 6.85 -3.05
N GLU A 156 -19.57 5.74 -3.35
CA GLU A 156 -18.11 5.73 -3.44
C GLU A 156 -17.61 6.53 -4.65
N ARG A 157 -18.34 6.49 -5.77
CA ARG A 157 -18.03 7.33 -6.94
C ARG A 157 -18.20 8.82 -6.61
N GLU A 158 -19.26 9.21 -5.92
CA GLU A 158 -19.48 10.59 -5.46
C GLU A 158 -18.36 11.05 -4.51
N ARG A 159 -17.93 10.19 -3.58
CA ARG A 159 -16.81 10.47 -2.66
C ARG A 159 -15.50 10.67 -3.42
N LEU A 160 -15.23 9.84 -4.42
CA LEU A 160 -14.04 9.92 -5.24
C LEU A 160 -14.01 11.20 -6.08
N GLU A 161 -15.13 11.58 -6.69
CA GLU A 161 -15.23 12.85 -7.44
C GLU A 161 -15.07 14.07 -6.52
N ALA A 162 -15.66 14.04 -5.32
CA ALA A 162 -15.45 15.09 -4.32
C ALA A 162 -13.98 15.22 -3.90
N LEU A 163 -13.29 14.10 -3.71
CA LEU A 163 -11.87 14.09 -3.35
C LEU A 163 -10.99 14.61 -4.49
N LYS A 164 -11.26 14.24 -5.74
CA LYS A 164 -10.57 14.79 -6.91
C LYS A 164 -10.72 16.30 -6.98
N LEU A 165 -11.95 16.82 -6.82
CA LEU A 165 -12.19 18.26 -6.83
C LEU A 165 -11.43 18.97 -5.70
N GLN A 166 -11.33 18.37 -4.51
CA GLN A 166 -10.53 18.91 -3.42
C GLN A 166 -9.04 18.96 -3.77
N VAL A 167 -8.50 17.87 -4.35
CA VAL A 167 -7.11 17.81 -4.81
C VAL A 167 -6.85 18.89 -5.87
N ASP A 168 -7.74 19.01 -6.87
CA ASP A 168 -7.62 20.00 -7.94
C ASP A 168 -7.70 21.43 -7.41
N THR A 169 -8.59 21.69 -6.44
CA THR A 169 -8.69 23.01 -5.78
C THR A 169 -7.40 23.37 -5.05
N ILE A 170 -6.83 22.42 -4.31
CA ILE A 170 -5.56 22.62 -3.60
C ILE A 170 -4.42 22.83 -4.59
N ASN A 171 -4.36 22.06 -5.67
CA ASN A 171 -3.33 22.17 -6.68
C ASN A 171 -3.42 23.50 -7.45
N ALA A 172 -4.63 23.94 -7.80
CA ALA A 172 -4.87 25.23 -8.42
C ALA A 172 -4.47 26.40 -7.51
N ALA A 173 -4.80 26.33 -6.22
CA ALA A 173 -4.37 27.32 -5.23
C ALA A 173 -2.83 27.37 -5.13
N ARG A 174 -2.18 26.21 -4.99
CA ARG A 174 -0.70 26.11 -4.98
C ARG A 174 -0.08 26.69 -6.25
N GLN A 175 -0.61 26.35 -7.41
CA GLN A 175 -0.11 26.85 -8.69
C GLN A 175 -0.22 28.38 -8.75
N SER A 176 -1.37 28.95 -8.39
CA SER A 176 -1.59 30.40 -8.34
C SER A 176 -0.61 31.10 -7.41
N ASP A 177 -0.38 30.57 -6.20
CA ASP A 177 0.55 31.13 -5.23
C ASP A 177 1.99 31.14 -5.77
N GLN A 178 2.43 30.05 -6.40
CA GLN A 178 3.78 29.95 -6.97
C GLN A 178 3.95 30.84 -8.22
N GLU A 179 2.93 30.91 -9.08
CA GLU A 179 2.94 31.77 -10.26
C GLU A 179 2.96 33.26 -9.88
N ALA A 180 2.26 33.65 -8.81
CA ALA A 180 2.31 35.02 -8.29
C ALA A 180 3.71 35.42 -7.80
N LEU A 181 4.52 34.47 -7.31
CA LEU A 181 5.90 34.69 -6.88
C LEU A 181 6.90 34.75 -8.05
N ARG A 182 6.54 34.23 -9.23
CA ARG A 182 7.42 34.14 -10.42
C ARG A 182 8.06 35.49 -10.81
N PRO A 183 7.32 36.61 -10.93
CA PRO A 183 7.91 37.89 -11.33
C PRO A 183 8.93 38.39 -10.30
N LYS A 184 8.65 38.20 -9.00
CA LYS A 184 9.53 38.59 -7.90
C LYS A 184 10.83 37.77 -7.93
N ALA A 185 10.73 36.46 -8.12
CA ALA A 185 11.89 35.58 -8.28
C ALA A 185 12.76 36.02 -9.46
N GLN A 186 12.15 36.23 -10.64
CA GLN A 186 12.87 36.69 -11.83
C GLN A 186 13.55 38.05 -11.64
N ALA A 187 12.88 39.01 -10.98
CA ALA A 187 13.46 40.32 -10.69
C ALA A 187 14.68 40.21 -9.76
N LEU A 188 14.59 39.37 -8.71
CA LEU A 188 15.70 39.12 -7.81
C LEU A 188 16.87 38.42 -8.52
N THR A 189 16.60 37.44 -9.38
CA THR A 189 17.64 36.76 -10.17
C THR A 189 18.35 37.72 -11.11
N ARG A 190 17.61 38.58 -11.84
CA ARG A 190 18.21 39.60 -12.72
C ARG A 190 19.07 40.57 -11.94
N LYS A 191 18.56 41.09 -10.83
CA LYS A 191 19.31 42.01 -9.96
C LYS A 191 20.58 41.35 -9.42
N TRP A 192 20.52 40.08 -9.04
CA TRP A 192 21.68 39.32 -8.61
C TRP A 192 22.71 39.18 -9.73
N GLN A 193 22.30 38.80 -10.94
CA GLN A 193 23.19 38.72 -12.11
C GLN A 193 23.87 40.06 -12.41
N GLU A 194 23.11 41.16 -12.41
CA GLU A 194 23.64 42.51 -12.61
C GLU A 194 24.69 42.86 -11.56
N LEU A 195 24.44 42.56 -10.28
CA LEU A 195 25.38 42.82 -9.19
C LEU A 195 26.66 41.98 -9.32
N VAL A 196 26.54 40.72 -9.72
CA VAL A 196 27.70 39.84 -9.97
C VAL A 196 28.57 40.40 -11.10
N VAL A 197 27.96 40.80 -12.22
CA VAL A 197 28.68 41.40 -13.35
C VAL A 197 29.36 42.70 -12.93
N LYS A 198 28.65 43.60 -12.26
CA LYS A 198 29.22 44.86 -11.74
C LYS A 198 30.39 44.61 -10.78
N ASN A 199 30.28 43.63 -9.89
CA ASN A 199 31.36 43.29 -8.96
C ASN A 199 32.60 42.76 -9.71
N MET A 200 32.40 41.93 -10.73
CA MET A 200 33.47 41.43 -11.59
C MET A 200 34.16 42.58 -12.35
N GLU A 201 33.39 43.52 -12.91
CA GLU A 201 33.93 44.70 -13.59
C GLU A 201 34.75 45.59 -12.65
N LEU A 202 34.22 45.90 -11.46
CA LEU A 202 34.94 46.67 -10.43
C LEU A 202 36.23 45.97 -9.99
N SER A 203 36.21 44.64 -9.87
CA SER A 203 37.39 43.85 -9.53
C SER A 203 38.48 43.95 -10.60
N LYS A 204 38.09 43.94 -11.89
CA LYS A 204 39.02 44.15 -13.01
C LYS A 204 39.64 45.54 -12.99
N VAL A 205 38.80 46.58 -12.90
CA VAL A 205 39.25 47.99 -12.86
C VAL A 205 40.20 48.23 -11.68
N ASN A 206 39.87 47.72 -10.49
CA ASN A 206 40.75 47.82 -9.32
C ASN A 206 42.08 47.08 -9.52
N GLY A 207 42.08 45.94 -10.21
CA GLY A 207 43.30 45.23 -10.59
C GLY A 207 44.19 46.03 -11.54
N ASP A 208 43.60 46.65 -12.57
CA ASP A 208 44.30 47.51 -13.52
C ASP A 208 44.87 48.77 -12.85
N LEU A 209 44.09 49.40 -11.98
CA LEU A 209 44.53 50.58 -11.24
C LEU A 209 45.71 50.28 -10.30
N LYS A 210 45.71 49.09 -9.67
CA LYS A 210 46.85 48.63 -8.86
C LYS A 210 48.09 48.41 -9.73
N ARG A 211 47.95 47.78 -10.90
CA ARG A 211 49.06 47.58 -11.84
C ARG A 211 49.68 48.90 -12.30
N GLN A 212 48.85 49.90 -12.58
CA GLN A 212 49.32 51.25 -12.96
C GLN A 212 50.06 51.98 -11.83
N LYS A 213 49.68 51.75 -10.56
CA LYS A 213 50.36 52.36 -9.40
C LYS A 213 51.67 51.68 -9.02
N THR A 214 51.87 50.43 -9.41
CA THR A 214 53.10 49.67 -9.16
C THR A 214 54.14 49.80 -10.26
N SER A 215 53.80 50.47 -11.37
CA SER A 215 54.71 50.78 -12.48
C SER A 215 55.13 52.24 -12.44
#